data_AF-A0A4Y2G1G1-F1
#
_entry.id   AF-A0A4Y2G1G1-F1
#
_cell.length_a   1.000
_cell.length_b   1.000
_cell.length_c   1.000
_cell.angle_alpha   90.00
_cell.angle_beta   90.00
_cell.angle_gamma   90.00
#
_symmetry.space_group_name_H-M   'P 1'
#
loop_
_entity.id
_entity.type
_entity.pdbx_description
1 polymer ?
#
loop_
_entity_poly.entity_id
_entity_poly.type
_entity_poly.pdbx_seq_one_letter_code
_entity_poly.pdbx_strand_id
1 'polypeptide(L)'
;DKILVCEGRSMSGNVDITNDGATILRGIGVDNPAAKILVEISKVQDKEVGDGTTTVAVLCSEMLKEADKLLTLKLHPQTIISGFRKAAVEAKTALGEHSYDRRYLSTFYLKIACAKNCVMFEFII
;
A
#
# COMPACT_ATOMS: atom_id res chain seq x y z
N ASP A 1 22.97 7.76 -1.02
CA ASP A 1 22.27 6.49 -1.31
C ASP A 1 22.04 5.72 -0.03
N LYS A 2 20.78 5.56 0.37
CA LYS A 2 20.41 4.83 1.60
C LYS A 2 19.89 3.45 1.19
N ILE A 3 20.79 2.49 1.12
CA ILE A 3 20.41 1.08 1.01
C ILE A 3 19.95 0.65 2.40
N LEU A 4 18.72 0.15 2.50
CA LEU A 4 18.21 -0.44 3.74
C LEU A 4 18.87 -1.81 3.91
N VAL A 5 19.81 -1.91 4.85
CA VAL A 5 20.40 -3.18 5.25
C VAL A 5 19.57 -3.75 6.39
N CYS A 6 18.85 -4.83 6.13
CA CYS A 6 18.13 -5.57 7.17
C CYS A 6 19.14 -6.27 8.09
N GLU A 7 19.52 -5.64 9.21
CA GLU A 7 20.25 -6.32 10.29
C GLU A 7 19.28 -7.22 11.11
N GLY A 8 18.72 -8.23 10.45
CA GLY A 8 18.01 -9.31 11.10
C GLY A 8 19.01 -10.28 11.75
N ARG A 9 18.70 -10.77 12.96
CA ARG A 9 19.52 -11.62 13.83
C ARG A 9 19.85 -13.02 13.26
N SER A 10 20.47 -13.09 12.09
CA SER A 10 21.12 -14.31 11.61
C SER A 10 22.62 -14.05 11.57
N MET A 11 23.41 -14.94 12.18
CA MET A 11 24.88 -14.94 12.18
C MET A 11 25.50 -15.11 10.77
N SER A 12 24.67 -15.12 9.73
CA SER A 12 25.01 -15.21 8.32
C SER A 12 24.48 -13.96 7.63
N GLY A 13 25.39 -13.08 7.19
CA GLY A 13 25.11 -11.80 6.54
C GLY A 13 24.46 -11.94 5.15
N ASN A 14 23.26 -12.51 5.10
CA ASN A 14 22.45 -12.55 3.89
C ASN A 14 21.83 -11.17 3.67
N VAL A 15 22.24 -10.53 2.58
CA VAL A 15 21.69 -9.25 2.12
C VAL A 15 20.60 -9.56 1.11
N ASP A 16 19.34 -9.33 1.51
CA ASP A 16 18.20 -9.46 0.62
C ASP A 16 17.94 -8.12 -0.07
N ILE A 17 18.00 -8.09 -1.40
CA ILE A 17 17.73 -6.91 -2.23
C ILE A 17 16.35 -7.09 -2.86
N THR A 18 15.41 -6.21 -2.52
CA THR A 18 14.03 -6.25 -3.05
C THR A 18 13.41 -4.85 -3.09
N ASN A 19 12.50 -4.64 -4.04
CA ASN A 19 11.66 -3.44 -4.14
C ASN A 19 10.23 -3.69 -3.62
N ASP A 20 9.93 -4.90 -3.14
CA ASP A 20 8.61 -5.17 -2.58
C ASP A 20 8.47 -4.52 -1.19
N GLY A 21 7.54 -3.57 -1.09
CA GLY A 21 7.24 -2.85 0.15
C GLY A 21 6.84 -3.78 1.30
N ALA A 22 6.16 -4.90 1.03
CA ALA A 22 5.79 -5.85 2.09
C ALA A 22 7.03 -6.56 2.65
N THR A 23 7.99 -6.94 1.79
CA THR A 23 9.26 -7.54 2.22
C THR A 23 10.15 -6.55 2.95
N ILE A 24 10.25 -5.31 2.48
CA ILE A 24 10.99 -4.24 3.17
C ILE A 24 10.42 -4.00 4.57
N LEU A 25 9.10 -3.84 4.68
CA LEU A 25 8.42 -3.58 5.95
C LEU A 25 8.50 -4.75 6.95
N ARG A 26 8.74 -5.99 6.47
CA ARG A 26 9.01 -7.16 7.33
C ARG A 26 10.44 -7.18 7.87
N GLY A 27 11.40 -6.64 7.12
CA GLY A 27 12.82 -6.63 7.49
C GLY A 27 13.19 -5.52 8.47
N ILE A 28 12.42 -4.43 8.51
CA ILE A 28 12.66 -3.32 9.43
C ILE A 28 12.13 -3.69 10.83
N GLY A 29 13.03 -3.68 11.83
CA GLY A 29 12.65 -3.82 13.24
C GLY A 29 11.90 -2.59 13.75
N VAL A 30 10.56 -2.62 13.66
CA VAL A 30 9.70 -1.51 14.08
C VAL A 30 9.10 -1.77 15.47
N ASP A 31 9.47 -0.96 16.45
CA ASP A 31 8.91 -1.04 17.81
C ASP A 31 7.65 -0.19 18.00
N ASN A 32 7.50 0.88 17.20
CA ASN A 32 6.36 1.80 17.33
C ASN A 32 5.03 1.11 16.94
N PRO A 33 4.02 1.07 17.83
CA PRO A 33 2.73 0.42 17.56
C PRO A 33 1.98 1.03 16.36
N ALA A 34 2.09 2.33 16.11
CA ALA A 34 1.47 2.96 14.96
C ALA A 34 2.09 2.48 13.65
N ALA A 35 3.42 2.28 13.64
CA ALA A 35 4.12 1.78 12.48
C ALA A 35 3.93 0.26 12.29
N LYS A 36 3.66 -0.51 13.37
CA LYS A 36 3.21 -1.91 13.25
C LYS A 36 1.89 -2.05 12.49
N ILE A 37 0.95 -1.14 12.71
CA ILE A 37 -0.32 -1.11 11.96
C ILE A 37 -0.05 -0.93 10.45
N LEU A 38 0.89 -0.05 10.07
CA LEU A 38 1.26 0.13 8.66
C LEU A 38 1.88 -1.14 8.06
N VAL A 39 2.76 -1.82 8.79
CA VAL A 39 3.35 -3.11 8.36
C VAL A 39 2.27 -4.18 8.20
N GLU A 40 1.28 -4.23 9.09
CA GLU A 40 0.16 -5.16 9.01
C GLU A 40 -0.73 -4.89 7.79
N ILE A 41 -1.02 -3.63 7.48
CA ILE A 41 -1.80 -3.25 6.29
C ILE A 41 -1.10 -3.74 5.02
N SER A 42 0.21 -3.50 4.87
CA SER A 42 0.96 -3.98 3.70
C SER A 42 1.00 -5.51 3.60
N LYS A 43 1.07 -6.23 4.73
CA LYS A 43 0.98 -7.70 4.76
C LYS A 43 -0.39 -8.22 4.32
N VAL A 44 -1.48 -7.55 4.72
CA VAL A 44 -2.83 -7.92 4.28
C VAL A 44 -2.98 -7.67 2.78
N GLN A 45 -2.46 -6.55 2.27
CA GLN A 45 -2.49 -6.23 0.83
C GLN A 45 -1.71 -7.28 0.00
N ASP A 46 -0.52 -7.66 0.47
CA ASP A 46 0.32 -8.70 -0.12
C ASP A 46 -0.42 -10.05 -0.17
N LYS A 47 -1.15 -10.41 0.89
CA LYS A 47 -1.90 -11.66 0.99
C LYS A 47 -3.14 -11.71 0.08
N GLU A 48 -3.91 -10.63 0.02
CA GLU A 48 -5.22 -10.62 -0.66
C GLU A 48 -5.12 -10.29 -2.16
N VAL A 49 -4.23 -9.36 -2.53
CA VAL A 49 -4.08 -8.88 -3.91
C VAL A 49 -2.71 -9.22 -4.49
N GLY A 50 -1.66 -9.15 -3.67
CA GLY A 50 -0.28 -9.38 -4.11
C GLY A 50 0.32 -8.25 -4.96
N ASP A 51 -0.33 -7.08 -4.98
CA ASP A 51 0.12 -5.87 -5.70
C ASP A 51 -0.26 -4.61 -4.90
N GLY A 52 0.47 -3.52 -5.14
CA GLY A 52 0.23 -2.22 -4.51
C GLY A 52 0.63 -2.15 -3.04
N THR A 53 1.48 -3.05 -2.55
CA THR A 53 1.96 -3.11 -1.15
C THR A 53 2.60 -1.78 -0.71
N THR A 54 3.38 -1.17 -1.61
CA THR A 54 4.00 0.16 -1.43
C THR A 54 2.98 1.30 -1.53
N THR A 55 2.10 1.26 -2.53
CA THR A 55 1.09 2.31 -2.76
C THR A 55 0.15 2.45 -1.58
N VAL A 56 -0.29 1.34 -0.98
CA VAL A 56 -1.16 1.35 0.19
C VAL A 56 -0.46 1.99 1.40
N ALA A 57 0.83 1.69 1.62
CA ALA A 57 1.59 2.28 2.73
C ALA A 57 1.73 3.81 2.57
N VAL A 58 2.01 4.28 1.35
CA VAL A 58 2.11 5.72 1.05
C VAL A 58 0.75 6.41 1.19
N LEU A 59 -0.33 5.78 0.69
CA LEU A 59 -1.69 6.31 0.80
C LEU A 59 -2.11 6.47 2.27
N CYS A 60 -1.88 5.45 3.11
CA CYS A 60 -2.17 5.54 4.54
C CYS A 60 -1.39 6.67 5.21
N SER A 61 -0.13 6.87 4.84
CA SER A 61 0.72 7.93 5.39
C SER A 61 0.16 9.32 5.09
N GLU A 62 -0.26 9.57 3.84
CA GLU A 62 -0.85 10.85 3.48
C GLU A 62 -2.25 11.05 4.10
N MET A 63 -3.06 10.00 4.20
CA MET A 63 -4.35 10.06 4.90
C MET A 63 -4.20 10.44 6.38
N LEU A 64 -3.18 9.93 7.07
CA LEU A 64 -2.90 10.30 8.46
C LEU A 64 -2.47 11.76 8.58
N LYS A 65 -1.66 12.25 7.64
CA LYS A 65 -1.22 13.65 7.58
C LYS A 65 -2.38 14.62 7.32
N GLU A 66 -3.33 14.25 6.46
CA GLU A 66 -4.55 15.02 6.29
C GLU A 66 -5.46 14.96 7.53
N ALA A 67 -5.57 13.80 8.18
CA ALA A 67 -6.32 13.67 9.43
C ALA A 67 -5.73 14.57 10.54
N ASP A 68 -4.41 14.69 10.63
CA ASP A 68 -3.74 15.56 11.60
C ASP A 68 -4.06 17.05 11.39
N LYS A 69 -4.16 17.50 10.12
CA LYS A 69 -4.64 18.86 9.80
C LYS A 69 -6.07 19.08 10.30
N LEU A 70 -6.96 18.11 10.09
CA LEU A 70 -8.35 18.19 10.54
C LEU A 70 -8.48 18.20 12.07
N LEU A 71 -7.60 17.47 12.77
CA LEU A 71 -7.51 17.51 14.23
C LEU A 71 -7.02 18.87 14.73
N THR A 72 -6.06 19.48 14.04
CA THR A 72 -5.57 20.85 14.34
C THR A 72 -6.69 21.89 14.21
N LEU A 73 -7.64 21.66 13.30
CA LEU A 73 -8.86 22.46 13.15
C LEU A 73 -9.94 22.17 14.22
N LYS A 74 -9.62 21.38 15.25
CA LYS A 74 -10.51 20.99 16.36
C LYS A 74 -11.74 20.18 15.93
N LEU A 75 -11.66 19.46 14.81
CA LEU A 75 -12.71 18.52 14.44
C LEU A 75 -12.67 17.27 15.32
N HIS A 76 -13.84 16.83 15.77
CA HIS A 76 -13.94 15.63 16.60
C HIS A 76 -13.50 14.38 15.79
N PRO A 77 -12.62 13.50 16.33
CA PRO A 77 -12.10 12.33 15.59
C PRO A 77 -13.20 11.45 14.99
N GLN A 78 -14.31 11.26 15.71
CA GLN A 78 -15.47 10.50 15.22
C GLN A 78 -16.05 11.06 13.91
N THR A 79 -16.03 12.39 13.75
CA THR A 79 -16.52 13.05 12.54
C THR A 79 -15.58 12.79 11.36
N ILE A 80 -14.27 12.84 11.60
CA ILE A 80 -13.24 12.53 10.59
C ILE A 80 -13.39 11.08 10.11
N ILE A 81 -13.51 10.13 11.06
CA ILE A 81 -13.72 8.71 10.75
C ILE A 81 -15.01 8.49 9.94
N SER A 82 -16.11 9.14 10.33
CA SER A 82 -17.37 9.08 9.58
C SER A 82 -17.21 9.62 8.16
N GLY A 83 -16.50 10.74 8.00
CA GLY A 83 -16.19 11.33 6.70
C GLY A 83 -15.37 10.39 5.80
N PHE A 84 -14.29 9.81 6.32
CA PHE A 84 -13.47 8.85 5.57
C PHE A 84 -14.23 7.59 5.19
N ARG A 85 -15.12 7.08 6.04
CA ARG A 85 -15.98 5.93 5.68
C ARG A 85 -16.92 6.26 4.52
N LYS A 86 -17.54 7.45 4.53
CA LYS A 86 -18.40 7.91 3.43
C LYS A 86 -17.61 8.09 2.13
N ALA A 87 -16.43 8.71 2.22
CA ALA A 87 -15.55 8.91 1.07
C ALA A 87 -15.08 7.58 0.46
N ALA A 88 -14.77 6.58 1.29
CA ALA A 88 -14.39 5.24 0.83
C ALA A 88 -15.52 4.53 0.06
N VAL A 89 -16.77 4.68 0.51
CA VAL A 89 -17.94 4.14 -0.19
C VAL A 89 -18.08 4.80 -1.56
N GLU A 90 -18.01 6.13 -1.62
CA GLU A 90 -18.12 6.87 -2.88
C GLU A 90 -16.99 6.52 -3.86
N ALA A 91 -15.75 6.46 -3.37
CA ALA A 91 -14.60 6.06 -4.19
C ALA A 91 -14.79 4.65 -4.78
N LYS A 92 -15.34 3.71 -4.01
CA LYS A 92 -15.64 2.35 -4.50
C LYS A 92 -16.73 2.35 -5.57
N THR A 93 -17.76 3.17 -5.42
CA THR A 93 -18.82 3.33 -6.43
C THR A 93 -18.23 3.89 -7.72
N ALA A 94 -17.46 4.97 -7.64
CA ALA A 94 -16.81 5.59 -8.80
C ALA A 94 -15.87 4.62 -9.54
N LEU A 95 -15.09 3.81 -8.81
CA LEU A 95 -14.25 2.76 -9.42
C LEU A 95 -15.09 1.71 -10.15
N GLY A 96 -16.26 1.35 -9.61
CA GLY A 96 -17.19 0.43 -10.25
C GLY A 96 -17.74 0.97 -11.58
N GLU A 97 -18.10 2.24 -11.62
CA GLU A 97 -18.60 2.90 -12.84
C GLU A 97 -17.56 2.95 -13.96
N HIS A 98 -16.29 3.11 -13.61
CA HIS A 98 -15.17 3.15 -14.57
C HIS A 98 -14.55 1.77 -14.82
N SER A 99 -15.05 0.73 -14.17
CA SER A 99 -14.55 -0.63 -14.37
C SER A 99 -15.12 -1.22 -15.66
N TYR A 100 -14.24 -1.75 -16.50
CA TYR A 100 -14.63 -2.45 -17.73
C TYR A 100 -14.50 -3.95 -17.52
N ASP A 101 -15.58 -4.69 -17.81
CA ASP A 101 -15.57 -6.14 -17.72
C ASP A 101 -14.71 -6.74 -18.84
N ARG A 102 -13.77 -7.59 -18.42
CA ARG A 102 -12.88 -8.38 -19.26
C ARG A 102 -13.60 -9.17 -20.36
N ARG A 103 -14.86 -9.58 -20.16
CA ARG A 103 -15.60 -10.44 -21.10
C ARG A 103 -15.65 -9.90 -22.54
N TYR A 104 -15.42 -8.61 -22.76
CA TYR A 104 -15.47 -7.97 -24.07
C TYR A 104 -14.11 -7.71 -24.74
N LEU A 105 -12.99 -8.07 -24.10
CA LEU A 105 -11.63 -7.78 -24.59
C LEU A 105 -10.85 -9.06 -24.90
N SER A 106 -10.02 -9.01 -25.96
CA SER A 106 -9.16 -10.15 -26.33
C SER A 106 -8.25 -10.53 -25.15
N THR A 107 -8.40 -11.77 -24.69
CA THR A 107 -7.86 -12.25 -23.40
C THR A 107 -6.34 -12.21 -23.33
N PHE A 108 -5.65 -12.22 -24.48
CA PHE A 108 -4.20 -12.27 -24.61
C PHE A 108 -3.54 -10.92 -24.32
N TYR A 109 -3.97 -9.85 -24.99
CA TYR A 109 -3.39 -8.51 -24.83
C TYR A 109 -3.61 -7.94 -23.43
N LEU A 110 -4.78 -8.18 -22.84
CA LEU A 110 -5.08 -7.69 -21.49
C LEU A 110 -4.23 -8.38 -20.41
N LYS A 111 -3.98 -9.70 -20.53
CA LYS A 111 -3.09 -10.42 -19.60
C LYS A 111 -1.67 -9.86 -19.66
N ILE A 112 -1.16 -9.63 -20.88
CA ILE A 112 0.17 -9.07 -21.08
C ILE A 112 0.22 -7.63 -20.57
N ALA A 113 -0.81 -6.82 -20.82
CA ALA A 113 -0.86 -5.44 -20.35
C ALA A 113 -0.90 -5.35 -18.81
N CYS A 114 -1.78 -6.10 -18.14
CA CYS A 114 -1.81 -6.13 -16.67
C CYS A 114 -0.50 -6.62 -16.07
N ALA A 115 0.07 -7.72 -16.60
CA ALA A 115 1.35 -8.24 -16.11
C ALA A 115 2.49 -7.24 -16.34
N LYS A 116 2.56 -6.61 -17.53
CA LYS A 116 3.58 -5.59 -17.82
C LYS A 116 3.47 -4.37 -16.91
N ASN A 117 2.26 -3.90 -16.60
CA ASN A 117 2.08 -2.76 -15.70
C ASN A 117 2.50 -3.10 -14.27
N CYS A 118 2.14 -4.30 -13.77
CA CYS A 118 2.55 -4.76 -12.45
C CYS A 118 4.09 -4.83 -12.33
N VAL A 119 4.78 -5.37 -13.34
CA VAL A 119 6.25 -5.47 -13.36
C VAL A 119 6.95 -4.13 -13.64
N MET A 120 6.35 -3.22 -14.40
CA MET A 120 6.94 -1.91 -14.74
C MET A 120 7.15 -1.01 -13.51
N PHE A 121 6.40 -1.21 -12.43
CA PHE A 121 6.58 -0.46 -11.19
C PHE A 121 7.76 -0.97 -10.32
N GLU A 122 8.30 -2.17 -10.58
CA GLU A 122 9.46 -2.69 -9.86
C GLU A 122 10.77 -1.92 -10.16
N PHE A 123 10.79 -1.04 -11.17
CA PHE A 123 11.99 -0.37 -11.67
C PHE A 123 12.03 1.17 -11.49
N ILE A 124 10.94 1.80 -11.00
CA ILE A 124 10.78 3.28 -11.04
C ILE A 124 10.84 3.94 -9.64
N ILE A 125 10.87 3.16 -8.55
CA ILE A 125 11.22 3.65 -7.20
C ILE A 125 12.49 2.93 -6.75
#